data_AF-A0AAV8UK50-F1
#
_entry.id   AF-A0AAV8UK50-F1
#
_cell.length_a   1.000
_cell.length_b   1.000
_cell.length_c   1.000
_cell.angle_alpha   90.00
_cell.angle_beta   90.00
_cell.angle_gamma   90.00
#
_symmetry.space_group_name_H-M   'P 1'
#
loop_
_entity.id
_entity.type
_entity.pdbx_description
1 polymer ?
#
loop_
_entity_poly.entity_id
_entity_poly.type
_entity_poly.pdbx_seq_one_letter_code
_entity_poly.pdbx_strand_id
1 'polypeptide(L)'
;MMKIDSAFIGGNPTGIRRTRRRCLCMGSATPQFESGVKVRVKSSVIMYHLPSKRGQEVDVKGLEGEVQKTTLEKDGVPLTLNRPVLVKFTDPRFSGHFAEDELEPV
;
A
#
# COMPACT_ATOMS: atom_id res chain seq x y z
N MET A 1 -37.36 -63.26 8.19
CA MET A 1 -38.33 -62.17 8.50
C MET A 1 -37.79 -61.40 9.68
N MET A 2 -37.21 -60.21 9.46
CA MET A 2 -37.27 -59.04 10.34
C MET A 2 -36.40 -57.96 9.68
N LYS A 3 -37.11 -56.97 9.11
CA LYS A 3 -36.55 -55.81 8.43
C LYS A 3 -35.88 -54.94 9.48
N ILE A 4 -34.69 -54.44 9.17
CA ILE A 4 -34.02 -53.43 9.98
C ILE A 4 -34.69 -52.11 9.61
N ASP A 5 -35.43 -51.55 10.55
CA ASP A 5 -36.16 -50.30 10.35
C ASP A 5 -35.19 -49.12 10.25
N SER A 6 -35.13 -48.63 9.02
CA SER A 6 -34.91 -47.25 8.62
C SER A 6 -35.30 -46.21 9.68
N ALA A 7 -34.34 -45.43 10.17
CA ALA A 7 -34.58 -44.07 10.67
C ALA A 7 -33.27 -43.26 10.72
N PHE A 8 -32.72 -42.91 9.54
CA PHE A 8 -31.72 -41.86 9.42
C PHE A 8 -32.44 -40.51 9.51
N ILE A 9 -32.65 -40.02 10.74
CA ILE A 9 -33.15 -38.68 11.00
C ILE A 9 -31.97 -37.72 11.09
N GLY A 10 -32.03 -36.65 10.29
CA GLY A 10 -31.32 -35.41 10.58
C GLY A 10 -30.14 -35.09 9.67
N GLY A 11 -30.42 -34.86 8.38
CA GLY A 11 -29.55 -33.98 7.59
C GLY A 11 -29.52 -32.60 8.24
N ASN A 12 -28.34 -32.09 8.56
CA ASN A 12 -28.15 -30.74 9.06
C ASN A 12 -27.80 -29.83 7.89
N PRO A 13 -28.73 -29.02 7.34
CA PRO A 13 -28.39 -28.06 6.30
C PRO A 13 -27.91 -26.75 6.95
N THR A 14 -26.84 -26.79 7.75
CA THR A 14 -26.08 -25.58 8.09
C THR A 14 -25.06 -25.28 7.00
N GLY A 15 -25.55 -25.27 5.76
CA GLY A 15 -24.89 -24.60 4.65
C GLY A 15 -25.05 -23.10 4.86
N ILE A 16 -24.20 -22.52 5.72
CA ILE A 16 -24.00 -21.07 5.78
C ILE A 16 -23.37 -20.68 4.45
N ARG A 17 -24.19 -20.57 3.41
CA ARG A 17 -23.86 -19.85 2.20
C ARG A 17 -23.74 -18.40 2.62
N ARG A 18 -22.54 -18.02 3.10
CA ARG A 18 -22.09 -16.65 2.99
C ARG A 18 -22.07 -16.36 1.50
N THR A 19 -23.20 -15.94 0.95
CA THR A 19 -23.23 -15.12 -0.24
C THR A 19 -22.41 -13.90 0.15
N ARG A 20 -21.08 -14.00 -0.06
CA ARG A 20 -20.22 -12.83 -0.16
C ARG A 20 -20.85 -12.04 -1.30
N ARG A 21 -21.74 -11.11 -0.94
CA ARG A 21 -22.06 -9.96 -1.76
C ARG A 21 -20.69 -9.35 -2.03
N ARG A 22 -20.11 -9.73 -3.16
CA ARG A 22 -18.93 -9.11 -3.72
C ARG A 22 -19.44 -7.73 -4.11
N CYS A 23 -19.38 -6.80 -3.16
CA CYS A 23 -19.76 -5.43 -3.39
C CYS A 23 -18.84 -4.95 -4.51
N LEU A 24 -19.42 -4.62 -5.67
CA LEU A 24 -18.71 -4.22 -6.89
C LEU A 24 -18.17 -2.78 -6.80
N CYS A 25 -18.08 -2.19 -5.61
CA CYS A 25 -17.66 -0.81 -5.40
C CYS A 25 -16.26 -0.71 -4.78
N MET A 26 -15.35 -1.65 -5.04
CA MET A 26 -13.94 -1.44 -4.69
C MET A 26 -13.33 -0.54 -5.76
N GLY A 27 -13.46 0.77 -5.54
CA GLY A 27 -12.71 1.77 -6.28
C GLY A 27 -11.25 1.37 -6.24
N SER A 28 -10.68 1.11 -7.41
CA SER A 28 -9.23 1.02 -7.56
C SER A 28 -8.68 2.36 -7.10
N ALA A 29 -8.06 2.40 -5.92
CA ALA A 29 -7.28 3.55 -5.49
C ALA A 29 -6.13 3.69 -6.49
N THR A 30 -6.33 4.52 -7.50
CA THR A 30 -5.31 4.82 -8.49
C THR A 30 -4.25 5.68 -7.81
N PRO A 31 -3.00 5.23 -7.74
CA PRO A 31 -1.94 6.08 -7.21
C PRO A 31 -1.81 7.33 -8.10
N GLN A 32 -1.73 8.50 -7.47
CA GLN A 32 -1.73 9.79 -8.18
C GLN A 32 -0.47 9.99 -9.05
N PHE A 33 0.60 9.23 -8.78
CA PHE A 33 1.89 9.31 -9.46
C PHE A 33 2.27 8.01 -10.17
N GLU A 34 2.67 8.15 -11.43
CA GLU A 34 3.32 7.07 -12.18
C GLU A 34 4.80 6.95 -11.78
N SER A 35 5.35 5.74 -11.87
CA SER A 35 6.79 5.52 -11.68
C SER A 35 7.59 6.21 -12.78
N GLY A 36 8.66 6.90 -12.42
CA GLY A 36 9.52 7.66 -13.33
C GLY A 36 9.22 9.15 -13.41
N VAL A 37 8.16 9.62 -12.74
CA VAL A 37 7.84 11.05 -12.65
C VAL A 37 8.84 11.74 -11.72
N LYS A 38 9.30 12.93 -12.14
CA LYS A 38 10.09 13.81 -11.28
C LYS A 38 9.18 14.55 -10.32
N VAL A 39 9.56 14.53 -9.06
CA VAL A 39 8.80 15.14 -7.97
C VAL A 39 9.72 16.00 -7.13
N ARG A 40 9.16 17.07 -6.59
CA ARG A 40 9.79 17.95 -5.64
C ARG A 40 9.06 17.88 -4.31
N VAL A 41 9.81 17.94 -3.21
CA VAL A 41 9.23 17.90 -1.88
C VAL A 41 8.77 19.30 -1.47
N LYS A 42 7.47 19.49 -1.25
CA LYS A 42 6.90 20.79 -0.84
C LYS A 42 6.93 20.98 0.68
N SER A 43 6.64 19.91 1.41
CA SER A 43 6.56 19.93 2.88
C SER A 43 7.94 19.77 3.53
N SER A 44 8.13 20.37 4.71
CA SER A 44 9.34 20.14 5.51
C SER A 44 9.28 18.74 6.12
N VAL A 45 10.14 17.84 5.63
CA VAL A 45 10.25 16.46 6.12
C VAL A 45 11.68 16.26 6.60
N ILE A 46 11.82 15.92 7.88
CA ILE A 46 13.13 15.69 8.49
C ILE A 46 13.48 14.20 8.34
N MET A 47 14.63 13.91 7.75
CA MET A 47 15.15 12.56 7.60
C MET A 47 16.50 12.41 8.29
N TYR A 48 16.73 11.23 8.87
CA TYR A 48 17.92 10.92 9.67
C TYR A 48 18.83 9.84 9.04
N HIS A 49 18.34 9.15 8.00
CA HIS A 49 19.00 7.97 7.41
C HIS A 49 19.90 8.30 6.21
N LEU A 50 20.25 9.56 6.00
CA LEU A 50 21.12 9.92 4.88
C LEU A 50 22.50 9.28 5.05
N PRO A 51 23.05 8.65 4.00
CA PRO A 51 24.33 7.95 4.10
C PRO A 51 25.49 8.89 4.47
N SER A 52 25.45 10.13 3.98
CA SER A 52 26.48 11.15 4.25
C SER A 52 26.36 11.79 5.63
N LYS A 53 25.18 11.71 6.28
CA LYS A 53 24.85 12.43 7.51
C LYS A 53 24.02 11.55 8.45
N ARG A 54 24.56 10.39 8.82
CA ARG A 54 23.87 9.45 9.70
C ARG A 54 23.60 10.09 11.06
N GLY A 55 22.34 10.06 11.50
CA GLY A 55 21.94 10.58 12.81
C GLY A 55 21.88 12.10 12.91
N GLN A 56 22.01 12.82 11.80
CA GLN A 56 21.79 14.27 11.75
C GLN A 56 20.42 14.58 11.14
N GLU A 57 19.83 15.67 11.60
CA GLU A 57 18.58 16.21 11.06
C GLU A 57 18.85 16.86 9.71
N VAL A 58 18.27 16.29 8.65
CA VAL A 58 18.32 16.89 7.32
C VAL A 58 16.90 17.14 6.85
N ASP A 59 16.57 18.41 6.64
CA ASP A 59 15.33 18.79 5.98
C ASP A 59 15.45 18.51 4.48
N VAL A 60 14.51 17.75 3.93
CA VAL A 60 14.47 17.39 2.50
C VAL A 60 13.56 18.31 1.69
N LYS A 61 13.05 19.39 2.29
CA LYS A 61 12.23 20.38 1.59
C LYS A 61 12.94 20.96 0.37
N GLY A 62 12.23 21.00 -0.75
CA GLY A 62 12.70 21.56 -2.01
C GLY A 62 13.67 20.67 -2.79
N LEU A 63 14.01 19.49 -2.27
CA LEU A 63 14.78 18.49 -3.02
C LEU A 63 13.92 17.87 -4.12
N GLU A 64 14.55 17.64 -5.26
CA GLU A 64 13.97 16.96 -6.40
C GLU A 64 14.44 15.51 -6.43
N GLY A 65 13.52 14.61 -6.75
CA GLY A 65 13.77 13.18 -6.88
C GLY A 65 12.86 12.56 -7.91
N GLU A 66 13.02 11.26 -8.10
CA GLU A 66 12.23 10.48 -9.03
C GLU A 66 11.38 9.46 -8.27
N VAL A 67 10.11 9.33 -8.63
CA VAL A 67 9.22 8.31 -8.07
C VAL A 67 9.66 6.95 -8.57
N GLN A 68 10.20 6.11 -7.69
CA GLN A 68 10.62 4.77 -8.06
C GLN A 68 9.44 3.80 -8.10
N LYS A 69 8.57 3.86 -7.07
CA LYS A 69 7.43 2.95 -6.94
C LYS A 69 6.37 3.53 -6.01
N THR A 70 5.11 3.35 -6.36
CA THR A 70 3.99 3.51 -5.43
C THR A 70 3.52 2.12 -4.99
N THR A 71 3.64 1.81 -3.71
CA THR A 71 3.33 0.47 -3.17
C THR A 71 2.01 0.50 -2.41
N LEU A 72 0.91 0.12 -3.05
CA LEU A 72 -0.40 -0.05 -2.41
C LEU A 72 -0.72 -1.52 -2.14
N GLU A 73 -0.18 -2.42 -2.97
CA GLU A 73 -0.38 -3.86 -2.86
C GLU A 73 0.97 -4.58 -2.96
N LYS A 74 1.10 -5.65 -2.19
CA LYS A 74 2.26 -6.54 -2.26
C LYS A 74 1.77 -7.99 -2.26
N ASP A 75 2.17 -8.74 -3.29
CA ASP A 75 1.86 -10.16 -3.43
C ASP A 75 0.34 -10.49 -3.34
N GLY A 76 -0.50 -9.60 -3.87
CA GLY A 76 -1.96 -9.72 -3.84
C GLY A 76 -2.61 -9.37 -2.50
N VAL A 77 -1.84 -8.84 -1.55
CA VAL A 77 -2.32 -8.33 -0.28
C VAL A 77 -2.32 -6.79 -0.33
N PRO A 78 -3.47 -6.12 -0.13
CA PRO A 78 -3.52 -4.67 0.01
C PRO A 78 -2.81 -4.27 1.30
N LEU A 79 -1.91 -3.30 1.21
CA LEU A 79 -1.17 -2.76 2.33
C LEU A 79 -1.78 -1.44 2.77
N THR A 80 -1.91 -1.27 4.09
CA THR A 80 -2.33 -0.01 4.71
C THR A 80 -1.11 0.87 5.00
N LEU A 81 -0.34 1.21 3.96
CA LEU A 81 0.82 2.10 4.12
C LEU A 81 0.37 3.55 4.23
N ASN A 82 0.79 4.24 5.29
CA ASN A 82 0.52 5.68 5.44
C ASN A 82 1.30 6.53 4.41
N ARG A 83 2.43 6.02 3.90
CA ARG A 83 3.31 6.69 2.95
C ARG A 83 3.69 5.72 1.81
N PRO A 84 2.84 5.57 0.79
CA PRO A 84 3.01 4.54 -0.25
C PRO A 84 4.00 4.93 -1.34
N VAL A 85 4.34 6.22 -1.50
CA VAL A 85 5.21 6.71 -2.58
C VAL A 85 6.67 6.62 -2.15
N LEU A 86 7.46 5.85 -2.89
CA LEU A 86 8.90 5.75 -2.69
C LEU A 86 9.63 6.62 -3.72
N VAL A 87 10.32 7.63 -3.23
CA VAL A 87 11.09 8.59 -4.04
C VAL A 87 12.57 8.31 -3.85
N LYS A 88 13.31 8.31 -4.97
CA LYS A 88 14.76 8.15 -5.01
C LYS A 88 15.41 9.48 -5.37
N PHE A 89 16.37 9.89 -4.56
CA PHE A 89 17.21 11.05 -4.78
C PHE A 89 18.57 10.61 -5.31
N THR A 90 19.15 11.39 -6.21
CA THR A 90 20.45 11.07 -6.84
C THR A 90 21.60 11.63 -6.02
N ASP A 91 21.51 12.88 -5.57
CA ASP A 91 22.57 13.58 -4.84
C ASP A 91 21.98 14.36 -3.65
N PRO A 92 22.07 13.84 -2.41
CA PRO A 92 22.66 12.57 -2.01
C PRO A 92 21.82 11.34 -2.42
N ARG A 93 22.48 10.18 -2.61
CA ARG A 93 21.79 8.92 -2.95
C ARG A 93 21.05 8.37 -1.74
N PHE A 94 19.77 8.68 -1.62
CA PHE A 94 18.88 8.07 -0.62
C PHE A 94 17.49 7.82 -1.20
N SER A 95 16.74 6.96 -0.51
CA SER A 95 15.33 6.70 -0.82
C SER A 95 14.48 7.05 0.39
N GLY A 96 13.34 7.70 0.17
CA GLY A 96 12.41 8.11 1.21
C GLY A 96 10.99 7.70 0.86
N HIS A 97 10.20 7.38 1.88
CA HIS A 97 8.75 7.19 1.74
C HIS A 97 8.05 8.50 2.04
N PHE A 98 7.16 8.92 1.16
CA PHE A 98 6.40 10.15 1.26
C PHE A 98 4.91 9.88 1.11
N ALA A 99 4.11 10.81 1.64
CA ALA A 99 2.71 10.90 1.29
C ALA A 99 2.55 11.66 -0.04
N GLU A 100 1.42 11.45 -0.71
CA GLU A 100 1.11 12.13 -1.97
C GLU A 100 0.98 13.65 -1.79
N ASP A 101 0.43 14.09 -0.65
CA ASP A 101 0.24 15.51 -0.32
C ASP A 101 1.56 16.27 -0.03
N GLU A 102 2.66 15.56 0.21
CA GLU A 102 3.97 16.13 0.52
C GLU A 102 4.77 16.47 -0.76
N LEU A 103 4.33 15.98 -1.93
CA LEU A 103 5.05 16.03 -3.20
C LEU A 103 4.33 16.92 -4.22
N GLU A 104 5.11 17.61 -5.05
CA GLU A 104 4.64 18.31 -6.24
C GLU A 104 5.31 17.72 -7.50
N PRO A 105 4.56 17.39 -8.57
CA PRO A 105 5.17 16.99 -9.83
C PRO A 105 5.86 18.19 -10.50
N VAL A 106 7.04 17.95 -11.11
CA VAL A 106 7.84 18.95 -11.83
C VAL A 106 7.81 18.70 -13.33
#